data_AF-A0A502FJK5-F1
#
_entry.id   AF-A0A502FJK5-F1
#
_cell.length_a   1.000
_cell.length_b   1.000
_cell.length_c   1.000
_cell.angle_alpha   90.00
_cell.angle_beta   90.00
_cell.angle_gamma   90.00
#
_symmetry.space_group_name_H-M   'P 1'
#
loop_
_entity.id
_entity.type
_entity.pdbx_description
1 polymer ?
#
loop_
_entity_poly.entity_id
_entity_poly.type
_entity_poly.pdbx_seq_one_letter_code
_entity_poly.pdbx_strand_id
1 'polypeptide(L)' 'MKRRASTPKPYAMASTGSVARARIVIRDDLRDADGQPRVALDLPGRRVPLAFPNIGAALAALAIMEGRA' A
#
# COMPACT_ATOMS: atom_id res chain seq x y z
N MET A 1 6.84 -31.76 -43.21
CA MET A 1 7.13 -30.74 -42.18
C MET A 1 5.84 -30.44 -41.41
N LYS A 2 5.67 -30.96 -40.18
CA LYS A 2 4.45 -30.74 -39.36
C LYS A 2 4.71 -29.61 -38.36
N ARG A 3 4.06 -28.46 -38.51
CA ARG A 3 4.14 -27.32 -37.57
C ARG A 3 3.37 -27.71 -36.30
N ARG A 4 4.08 -27.87 -35.18
CA ARG A 4 3.45 -28.06 -33.86
C ARG A 4 2.90 -26.71 -33.42
N ALA A 5 1.58 -26.59 -33.30
CA ALA A 5 0.93 -25.44 -32.70
C ALA A 5 1.42 -25.30 -31.25
N SER A 6 2.02 -24.15 -30.93
CA SER A 6 2.38 -23.78 -29.56
C SER A 6 1.11 -23.38 -28.83
N THR A 7 0.61 -24.24 -27.95
CA THR A 7 -0.44 -23.88 -27.00
C THR A 7 0.12 -22.78 -26.09
N PRO A 8 -0.54 -21.62 -25.94
CA PRO A 8 -0.09 -20.64 -24.96
C PRO A 8 -0.27 -21.25 -23.57
N LYS A 9 0.83 -21.39 -22.82
CA LYS A 9 0.78 -21.75 -21.40
C LYS A 9 -0.03 -20.66 -20.68
N PRO A 10 -1.10 -20.99 -19.95
CA PRO A 10 -1.76 -20.00 -19.11
C PRO A 10 -0.74 -19.58 -18.07
N TYR A 11 -0.27 -18.32 -18.13
CA TYR A 11 0.40 -17.72 -17.00
C TYR A 11 -0.64 -17.66 -15.90
N ALA A 12 -0.58 -18.61 -14.98
CA ALA A 12 -1.36 -18.59 -13.76
C ALA A 12 -0.97 -17.32 -13.00
N MET A 13 -1.77 -16.26 -13.15
CA MET A 13 -1.72 -15.11 -12.27
C MET A 13 -2.16 -15.60 -10.90
N ALA A 14 -1.19 -15.93 -10.06
CA ALA A 14 -1.43 -16.11 -8.64
C ALA A 14 -1.82 -14.76 -8.04
N SER A 15 -3.07 -14.34 -8.21
CA SER A 15 -3.68 -13.37 -7.31
C SER A 15 -4.06 -14.12 -6.02
N THR A 16 -3.04 -14.60 -5.31
CA THR A 16 -3.21 -15.05 -3.93
C THR A 16 -3.42 -13.77 -3.13
N GLY A 17 -4.68 -13.36 -3.04
CA GLY A 17 -5.14 -12.18 -2.35
C GLY A 17 -4.82 -12.26 -0.86
N SER A 18 -3.60 -11.86 -0.48
CA SER A 18 -3.51 -10.98 0.66
C SER A 18 -4.00 -9.64 0.14
N VAL A 19 -5.20 -9.23 0.53
CA VAL A 19 -5.60 -7.83 0.37
C VAL A 19 -4.57 -7.07 1.17
N ALA A 20 -3.54 -6.57 0.49
CA ALA A 20 -2.48 -5.87 1.18
C ALA A 20 -3.19 -4.76 1.96
N ARG A 21 -2.92 -4.69 3.26
CA ARG A 21 -3.57 -3.72 4.14
C ARG A 21 -2.74 -2.46 4.17
N ALA A 22 -3.42 -1.33 4.35
CA ALA A 22 -2.76 -0.08 4.69
C ALA A 22 -1.94 -0.26 5.98
N ARG A 23 -0.73 0.28 6.02
CA ARG A 23 0.17 0.19 7.18
C ARG A 23 0.57 1.57 7.65
N ILE A 24 0.64 1.76 8.96
CA ILE A 24 1.21 2.97 9.54
C ILE A 24 2.73 2.81 9.57
N VAL A 25 3.44 3.80 9.04
CA VAL A 25 4.89 3.89 9.04
C VAL A 25 5.31 5.28 9.55
N ILE A 26 6.47 5.35 10.20
CA ILE A 26 7.10 6.62 10.57
C ILE A 26 8.19 6.89 9.54
N ARG A 27 8.16 8.07 8.92
CA ARG A 27 9.09 8.45 7.86
C ARG A 27 9.93 9.64 8.29
N ASP A 28 11.24 9.40 8.41
CA ASP A 28 12.22 10.43 8.76
C ASP A 28 12.45 11.44 7.64
N ASP A 29 12.18 11.08 6.39
CA ASP A 29 12.26 11.99 5.24
C ASP A 29 11.09 12.99 5.17
N LEU A 30 10.01 12.75 5.92
CA LEU A 30 8.84 13.62 5.99
C LEU A 30 8.84 14.37 7.32
N ARG A 31 9.87 15.16 7.60
CA ARG A 31 9.93 15.92 8.86
C ARG A 31 8.89 17.02 8.90
N ASP A 32 8.34 17.29 10.09
CA ASP A 32 7.52 18.46 10.33
C ASP A 32 8.34 19.74 10.56
N ALA A 33 7.67 20.83 10.93
CA ALA A 33 8.30 22.13 11.16
C ALA A 33 9.26 22.13 12.35
N ASP A 34 9.05 21.21 13.30
CA ASP A 34 9.89 21.00 14.48
C ASP A 34 11.02 19.99 14.23
N GLY A 35 11.12 19.48 13.00
CA GLY A 35 12.13 18.51 12.59
C GLY A 35 11.83 17.07 13.03
N GLN A 36 10.63 16.78 13.52
CA GLN A 36 10.24 15.44 13.95
C GLN A 36 9.71 14.60 12.79
N PRO A 37 9.96 13.29 12.77
CA PRO A 37 9.51 12.42 11.70
C PRO A 37 7.98 12.31 11.67
N ARG A 38 7.36 12.40 10.49
CA ARG A 38 5.91 12.27 10.35
C ARG A 38 5.44 10.83 10.24
N VAL A 39 4.21 10.65 10.69
CA VAL A 39 3.45 9.43 10.50
C VAL A 39 2.86 9.42 9.09
N ALA A 40 2.94 8.29 8.40
CA ALA A 40 2.37 8.11 7.08
C ALA A 40 1.64 6.76 6.96
N LEU A 41 0.66 6.71 6.06
CA LEU A 41 0.03 5.46 5.63
C LEU A 41 0.68 4.96 4.35
N ASP A 42 1.31 3.81 4.43
CA ASP A 42 1.73 3.04 3.27
C ASP A 42 0.52 2.27 2.73
N LEU A 43 0.11 2.61 1.52
CA LEU A 43 -1.08 2.07 0.88
C LEU A 43 -0.67 1.10 -0.23
N PRO A 44 -1.19 -0.12 -0.23
CA PRO A 44 -0.84 -1.08 -1.26
C PRO A 44 -1.40 -0.66 -2.61
N GLY A 45 -0.59 -0.83 -3.64
CA GLY A 45 -0.89 -0.33 -4.99
C GLY A 45 -0.61 1.17 -5.15
N ARG A 46 -0.25 1.89 -4.08
CA ARG A 46 0.17 3.29 -4.15
C ARG A 46 1.68 3.38 -3.98
N ARG A 47 2.33 4.12 -4.88
CA ARG A 47 3.79 4.35 -4.81
C ARG A 47 4.20 5.33 -3.72
N VAL A 48 3.31 6.26 -3.38
CA VAL A 48 3.61 7.37 -2.46
C VAL A 48 2.74 7.22 -1.22
N PRO A 49 3.33 7.13 -0.02
CA PRO A 49 2.57 7.04 1.21
C PRO A 49 1.88 8.38 1.52
N LEU A 50 0.78 8.30 2.26
CA LEU A 50 0.02 9.47 2.68
C LEU A 50 0.55 9.97 4.03
N ALA A 51 1.14 11.16 4.04
CA ALA A 51 1.63 11.78 5.27
C ALA A 51 0.49 12.40 6.08
N PHE A 52 0.55 12.27 7.41
CA PHE A 52 -0.41 12.84 8.35
C PHE A 52 0.30 13.73 9.37
N PRO A 53 -0.40 14.75 9.90
CA PRO A 53 0.18 15.67 10.89
C PRO A 53 0.47 15.00 12.23
N ASN A 54 -0.27 13.93 12.58
CA ASN A 54 -0.06 13.16 13.80
C ASN A 54 -0.64 11.74 13.64
N ILE A 55 -0.36 10.89 14.63
CA ILE A 55 -0.80 9.49 14.63
C ILE A 55 -2.33 9.34 14.72
N GLY A 56 -3.03 10.26 15.40
CA GLY A 56 -4.49 10.24 15.51
C GLY A 56 -5.17 10.42 14.17
N ALA A 57 -4.69 11.37 13.36
CA ALA A 57 -5.19 11.59 12.00
C ALA A 57 -4.92 10.37 11.08
N ALA A 58 -3.75 9.74 11.21
CA ALA A 58 -3.42 8.53 10.46
C ALA A 58 -4.32 7.34 10.86
N LEU A 59 -4.60 7.17 12.16
CA LEU A 59 -5.49 6.12 12.66
C LEU A 59 -6.94 6.34 12.24
N ALA A 60 -7.43 7.58 12.29
CA ALA A 60 -8.77 7.92 11.80
C ALA A 60 -8.91 7.63 10.30
N ALA A 61 -7.92 8.02 9.50
CA ALA A 61 -7.89 7.69 8.07
C ALA A 61 -7.86 6.18 7.82
N LEU A 62 -7.07 5.44 8.59
CA LEU A 62 -7.04 3.97 8.53
C LEU A 62 -8.40 3.36 8.87
N ALA A 63 -9.07 3.83 9.92
CA ALA A 63 -10.39 3.35 10.33
C ALA A 63 -11.45 3.60 9.24
N ILE A 64 -11.43 4.78 8.60
CA ILE A 64 -12.30 5.10 7.46
C ILE A 64 -12.03 4.14 6.29
N MET A 65 -10.76 3.89 5.96
CA MET A 65 -10.38 2.98 4.88
C MET A 65 -10.75 1.53 5.15
N GLU A 66 -10.73 1.10 6.41
CA GLU A 66 -11.14 -0.23 6.85
C GLU A 66 -12.66 -0.36 7.02
N GLY A 67 -13.43 0.72 6.87
CA GLY A 67 -14.88 0.74 7.06
C GLY A 67 -15.30 0.55 8.53
N ARG A 68 -14.47 0.98 9.47
CA ARG A 68 -14.67 0.89 10.93
C ARG A 68 -15.04 2.23 11.59
N ALA A 69 -15.19 3.28 10.79
CA ALA A 69 -15.50 4.63 11.25
C ALA A 69 -16.95 4.79 11.72
#